data_AF-A0A7S1ZXV0-F1
#
_entry.id   AF-A0A7S1ZXV0-F1
#
_cell.length_a   1.000
_cell.length_b   1.000
_cell.length_c   1.000
_cell.angle_alpha   90.00
_cell.angle_beta   90.00
_cell.angle_gamma   90.00
#
_symmetry.space_group_name_H-M   'P 1'
#
loop_
_entity.id
_entity.type
_entity.pdbx_description
1 polymer ?
#
loop_
_entity_poly.entity_id
_entity_poly.type
_entity_poly.pdbx_seq_one_letter_code
_entity_poly.pdbx_strand_id
1 'polypeptide(L)'
;PGAVKVKDALHATLLHVACTGGTLYDTISLLLRAWPDAIKEKDVGDRTPLYIACEKVASLDVISLLLESWPDAIKVKADSIKVKYKQRRTPLHAACDSEASLDTISLLL
;
A
#
# COMPACT_ATOMS: atom_id res chain seq x y z
N PRO A 1 14.98 9.33 -14.68
CA PRO A 1 14.37 7.97 -14.66
C PRO A 1 14.81 7.06 -13.49
N GLY A 2 15.98 7.26 -12.87
CA GLY A 2 16.47 6.37 -11.79
C GLY A 2 15.89 6.62 -10.39
N ALA A 3 15.50 7.85 -10.07
CA ALA A 3 15.07 8.23 -8.71
C ALA A 3 13.83 7.47 -8.22
N VAL A 4 12.90 7.10 -9.12
CA VAL A 4 11.67 6.37 -8.74
C VAL A 4 11.93 4.97 -8.16
N LYS A 5 13.10 4.38 -8.48
CA LYS A 5 13.50 3.05 -8.00
C LYS A 5 14.27 3.07 -6.68
N VAL A 6 14.59 4.27 -6.18
CA VAL A 6 15.29 4.41 -4.91
C VAL A 6 14.36 4.02 -3.78
N LYS A 7 14.88 3.21 -2.85
CA LYS A 7 14.22 2.86 -1.61
C LYS A 7 14.84 3.66 -0.46
N ASP A 8 14.03 4.03 0.51
CA ASP A 8 14.53 4.64 1.74
C ASP A 8 15.18 3.60 2.68
N ALA A 9 15.56 4.03 3.89
CA ALA A 9 16.14 3.14 4.90
C ALA A 9 15.19 2.00 5.36
N LEU A 10 13.88 2.16 5.15
CA LEU A 10 12.85 1.17 5.44
C LEU A 10 12.51 0.31 4.22
N HIS A 11 13.34 0.34 3.17
CA HIS A 11 13.07 -0.32 1.90
C HIS A 11 11.78 0.15 1.21
N ALA A 12 11.22 1.27 1.66
CA ALA A 12 9.99 1.82 1.11
C ALA A 12 10.30 2.55 -0.19
N THR A 13 9.54 2.24 -1.23
CA THR A 13 9.61 2.95 -2.51
C THR A 13 8.85 4.28 -2.42
N LEU A 14 9.06 5.16 -3.40
CA LEU A 14 8.24 6.38 -3.55
C LEU A 14 6.73 6.09 -3.59
N LEU A 15 6.33 4.94 -4.15
CA LEU A 15 4.94 4.51 -4.16
C LEU A 15 4.41 4.19 -2.75
N HIS A 16 5.22 3.56 -1.88
CA HIS A 16 4.83 3.37 -0.48
C HIS A 16 4.60 4.71 0.22
N VAL A 17 5.53 5.65 0.05
CA VAL A 17 5.43 6.98 0.65
C VAL A 17 4.18 7.71 0.14
N ALA A 18 3.90 7.64 -1.16
CA ALA A 18 2.68 8.19 -1.75
C ALA A 18 1.39 7.52 -1.24
N CYS A 19 1.44 6.32 -0.64
CA CYS A 19 0.29 5.70 0.00
C CYS A 19 0.11 6.13 1.47
N THR A 20 1.05 6.88 2.06
CA THR A 20 1.03 7.19 3.52
C THR A 20 0.15 8.36 3.95
N GLY A 21 -0.31 9.23 3.04
CA GLY A 21 -1.24 10.30 3.42
C GLY A 21 -1.56 11.29 2.30
N GLY A 22 -2.84 11.62 2.14
CA GLY A 22 -3.35 12.79 1.38
C GLY A 22 -2.98 12.90 -0.10
N THR A 23 -2.22 11.95 -0.65
CA THR A 23 -1.65 12.04 -1.99
C THR A 23 -2.69 11.82 -3.07
N LEU A 24 -2.62 12.63 -4.11
CA LEU A 24 -3.57 12.64 -5.21
C LEU A 24 -3.37 11.40 -6.10
N TYR A 25 -4.49 10.88 -6.60
CA TYR A 25 -4.57 9.80 -7.61
C TYR A 25 -3.52 9.97 -8.72
N ASP A 26 -3.34 11.19 -9.22
CA ASP A 26 -2.41 11.51 -10.31
C ASP A 26 -0.95 11.18 -9.97
N THR A 27 -0.53 11.42 -8.72
CA THR A 27 0.83 11.10 -8.29
C THR A 27 1.07 9.60 -8.30
N ILE A 28 0.11 8.81 -7.81
CA ILE A 28 0.19 7.35 -7.81
C ILE A 28 0.18 6.81 -9.24
N SER A 29 -0.71 7.31 -10.08
CA SER A 29 -0.78 6.96 -11.50
C SER A 29 0.53 7.26 -12.23
N LEU A 30 1.14 8.43 -11.99
CA LEU A 30 2.43 8.79 -12.58
C LEU A 30 3.56 7.87 -12.10
N LEU A 31 3.61 7.55 -10.81
CA LEU A 31 4.62 6.65 -10.25
C LEU A 31 4.49 5.24 -10.82
N LEU A 32 3.28 4.71 -10.95
CA LEU A 32 3.01 3.40 -11.56
C LEU A 32 3.37 3.37 -13.05
N ARG A 33 3.13 4.46 -13.79
CA ARG A 33 3.57 4.57 -15.19
C ARG A 33 5.10 4.60 -15.32
N ALA A 34 5.78 5.27 -14.40
CA ALA A 34 7.24 5.37 -14.41
C ALA A 34 7.92 4.06 -13.97
N TRP A 35 7.31 3.32 -13.05
CA TRP A 35 7.79 2.03 -12.57
C TRP A 35 6.63 1.10 -12.16
N PRO A 36 6.08 0.32 -13.10
CA PRO A 36 4.92 -0.54 -12.84
C PRO A 36 5.16 -1.60 -11.75
N ASP A 37 6.36 -2.18 -11.70
CA ASP A 37 6.68 -3.22 -10.72
C ASP A 37 6.72 -2.70 -9.27
N ALA A 38 6.77 -1.38 -9.07
CA ALA A 38 6.71 -0.76 -7.74
C ALA A 38 5.47 -1.20 -6.94
N ILE A 39 4.38 -1.55 -7.63
CA ILE A 39 3.13 -2.03 -7.02
C ILE A 39 3.31 -3.32 -6.20
N LYS A 40 4.33 -4.13 -6.54
CA LYS A 40 4.65 -5.42 -5.91
C LYS A 40 5.80 -5.34 -4.92
N GLU A 41 6.49 -4.21 -4.87
CA GLU A 41 7.59 -4.00 -3.95
C GLU A 41 7.11 -4.06 -2.51
N LYS A 42 8.01 -4.50 -1.65
CA LYS A 42 7.77 -4.56 -0.21
C LYS A 42 8.80 -3.76 0.54
N ASP A 43 8.32 -3.14 1.61
CA ASP A 43 9.17 -2.50 2.61
C ASP A 43 9.72 -3.53 3.63
N VAL A 44 10.46 -3.06 4.65
CA VAL A 44 11.03 -3.92 5.71
C VAL A 44 10.00 -4.72 6.52
N GLY A 45 8.73 -4.29 6.51
CA GLY A 45 7.63 -4.99 7.15
C GLY A 45 6.90 -5.95 6.21
N ASP A 46 7.47 -6.29 5.06
CA ASP A 46 6.78 -7.03 4.00
C ASP A 46 5.47 -6.33 3.52
N ARG A 47 5.31 -5.03 3.80
CA ARG A 47 4.12 -4.26 3.45
C ARG A 47 4.21 -3.85 1.99
N THR A 48 3.11 -4.05 1.26
CA THR A 48 2.95 -3.53 -0.11
C THR A 48 2.38 -2.11 -0.06
N PRO A 49 2.41 -1.37 -1.19
CA PRO A 49 1.72 -0.08 -1.29
C PRO A 49 0.24 -0.16 -0.90
N LEU A 50 -0.48 -1.22 -1.31
CA LEU A 50 -1.88 -1.42 -0.91
C LEU A 50 -2.02 -1.57 0.61
N TYR A 51 -1.15 -2.35 1.26
CA TYR A 51 -1.19 -2.50 2.72
C TYR A 51 -1.03 -1.14 3.41
N ILE A 52 -0.07 -0.33 2.96
CA ILE A 52 0.16 1.02 3.49
C ILE A 52 -1.07 1.91 3.25
N ALA A 53 -1.65 1.87 2.06
CA ALA A 53 -2.84 2.65 1.73
C ALA A 53 -4.02 2.31 2.68
N CYS A 54 -4.21 1.02 3.00
CA CYS A 54 -5.20 0.58 3.97
C CYS A 54 -4.86 1.00 5.40
N GLU A 55 -3.60 0.82 5.84
CA GLU A 55 -3.13 1.22 7.18
C GLU A 55 -3.23 2.73 7.41
N LYS A 56 -3.11 3.52 6.35
CA LYS A 56 -3.09 4.99 6.40
C LYS A 56 -4.39 5.64 5.94
N VAL A 57 -5.43 4.84 5.71
CA VAL A 57 -6.76 5.29 5.30
C VAL A 57 -6.68 6.23 4.09
N ALA A 58 -6.01 5.77 3.03
CA ALA A 58 -5.98 6.46 1.75
C ALA A 58 -7.39 6.57 1.14
N SER A 59 -7.57 7.46 0.16
CA SER A 59 -8.85 7.61 -0.52
C SER A 59 -9.25 6.32 -1.26
N LEU A 60 -10.57 6.14 -1.44
CA LEU A 60 -11.11 5.02 -2.21
C LEU A 60 -10.52 4.96 -3.62
N ASP A 61 -10.37 6.10 -4.29
CA ASP A 61 -9.81 6.15 -5.65
C ASP A 61 -8.38 5.62 -5.71
N VAL A 62 -7.58 5.89 -4.68
CA VAL A 62 -6.22 5.36 -4.57
C VAL A 62 -6.25 3.85 -4.36
N ILE A 63 -7.11 3.36 -3.46
CA ILE A 63 -7.22 1.92 -3.18
C ILE A 63 -7.70 1.18 -4.43
N SER A 64 -8.72 1.70 -5.11
CA SER A 64 -9.23 1.18 -6.38
C SER A 64 -8.14 1.14 -7.44
N LEU A 65 -7.38 2.22 -7.64
CA LEU A 65 -6.28 2.26 -8.61
C LEU A 65 -5.22 1.19 -8.33
N LEU A 66 -4.84 1.00 -7.07
CA LEU A 66 -3.86 -0.02 -6.67
C LEU A 66 -4.40 -1.43 -6.91
N LEU A 67 -5.68 -1.68 -6.64
CA LEU A 67 -6.35 -2.95 -6.88
C LEU A 67 -6.53 -3.26 -8.38
N GLU A 68 -6.90 -2.28 -9.18
CA GLU A 68 -6.99 -2.40 -10.63
C GLU A 68 -5.62 -2.76 -11.24
N SER A 69 -4.55 -2.16 -10.70
CA SER A 69 -3.18 -2.42 -11.13
C SER A 69 -2.67 -3.79 -10.68
N TRP A 70 -3.09 -4.26 -9.50
CA TRP A 70 -2.72 -5.57 -8.98
C TRP A 70 -3.76 -6.15 -8.00
N PRO A 71 -4.75 -6.92 -8.49
CA PRO A 71 -5.86 -7.42 -7.65
C PRO A 71 -5.43 -8.38 -6.54
N ASP A 72 -4.40 -9.20 -6.78
CA ASP A 72 -3.91 -10.18 -5.80
C ASP A 72 -3.22 -9.53 -4.59
N ALA A 73 -2.98 -8.21 -4.61
CA ALA A 73 -2.41 -7.47 -3.50
C ALA A 73 -3.22 -7.64 -2.20
N ILE A 74 -4.55 -7.85 -2.29
CA ILE A 74 -5.44 -8.09 -1.12
C ILE A 74 -5.04 -9.31 -0.29
N LYS A 75 -4.36 -10.29 -0.90
CA LYS A 75 -3.95 -11.54 -0.24
C LYS A 75 -2.53 -11.47 0.31
N VAL A 76 -1.78 -10.43 -0.04
CA VAL A 76 -0.38 -10.29 0.35
C VAL A 76 -0.33 -10.00 1.84
N LYS A 77 0.44 -10.83 2.55
CA LYS A 77 0.61 -10.70 3.99
C LYS A 77 1.84 -9.86 4.26
N ALA A 78 1.67 -8.90 5.15
CA ALA A 78 2.74 -8.11 5.73
C ALA A 78 2.98 -8.51 7.18
N ASP A 79 4.21 -8.30 7.63
CA ASP A 79 4.60 -8.42 9.02
C ASP A 79 4.43 -7.06 9.71
N SER A 80 3.56 -7.01 10.72
CA SER A 80 3.42 -5.80 11.54
C SER A 80 4.71 -5.52 12.31
N ILE A 81 5.42 -4.44 11.96
CA ILE A 81 6.62 -3.98 12.68
C ILE A 81 6.32 -3.40 14.08
N LYS A 82 5.05 -3.14 14.38
CA LYS A 82 4.60 -2.49 15.63
C LYS A 82 4.47 -3.44 16.82
N VAL A 83 4.54 -4.76 16.59
CA VAL A 83 4.25 -5.77 17.61
C VAL A 83 5.47 -6.63 17.90
N LYS A 84 5.60 -7.09 19.15
CA LYS A 84 6.71 -7.95 19.63
C LYS A 84 6.80 -9.29 18.88
N TYR A 85 5.74 -9.71 18.18
CA TYR A 85 5.65 -10.97 17.46
C TYR A 85 5.18 -10.73 16.02
N LYS A 86 5.76 -11.45 15.06
CA LYS A 86 5.34 -11.39 13.65
C LYS A 86 3.88 -11.83 13.51
N GLN A 87 3.00 -10.89 13.18
CA GLN A 87 1.64 -11.18 12.77
C GLN A 87 1.51 -10.94 11.27
N ARG A 88 1.21 -12.02 10.53
CA ARG A 88 1.03 -11.98 9.08
C ARG A 88 -0.35 -11.43 8.74
N ARG A 89 -0.47 -10.11 8.63
CA ARG A 89 -1.73 -9.39 8.38
C ARG A 89 -1.92 -9.08 6.91
N THR A 90 -3.17 -9.07 6.44
CA THR A 90 -3.52 -8.63 5.07
C THR A 90 -3.92 -7.15 5.06
N PRO A 91 -4.04 -6.51 3.88
CA PRO A 91 -4.60 -5.16 3.78
C PRO A 91 -5.97 -5.01 4.44
N LEU A 92 -6.84 -6.02 4.37
CA LEU A 92 -8.13 -6.01 5.07
C LEU A 92 -7.96 -5.93 6.60
N HIS A 93 -7.01 -6.68 7.18
CA HIS A 93 -6.72 -6.56 8.60
C HIS A 93 -6.25 -5.15 8.97
N ALA A 94 -5.41 -4.53 8.12
CA ALA A 94 -4.95 -3.16 8.34
C ALA A 94 -6.07 -2.13 8.21
N ALA A 95 -6.98 -2.31 7.24
CA ALA A 95 -8.15 -1.48 7.05
C ALA A 95 -9.13 -1.59 8.22
N CYS A 96 -9.32 -2.77 8.82
CA CYS A 96 -10.15 -2.92 10.01
C CYS A 96 -9.48 -2.41 11.30
N ASP A 97 -8.15 -2.46 11.38
CA ASP A 97 -7.38 -1.91 12.51
C ASP A 97 -7.32 -0.38 12.49
N SER A 98 -7.43 0.17 11.28
CA SER A 98 -7.51 1.60 11.02
C SER A 98 -8.99 1.99 10.96
N GLU A 99 -9.34 3.24 11.22
CA GLU A 99 -10.73 3.72 11.15
C GLU A 99 -11.22 3.87 9.69
N ALA A 100 -10.96 2.87 8.83
CA ALA A 100 -11.30 2.89 7.42
C ALA A 100 -12.82 2.82 7.20
N SER A 101 -13.29 3.45 6.12
CA SER A 101 -14.71 3.45 5.77
C SER A 101 -15.23 2.07 5.42
N LEU A 102 -16.55 1.86 5.58
CA LEU A 102 -17.23 0.64 5.11
C LEU A 102 -17.02 0.40 3.62
N ASP A 103 -16.94 1.45 2.81
CA ASP A 103 -16.65 1.35 1.39
C ASP A 103 -15.26 0.77 1.14
N THR A 104 -14.26 1.17 1.95
CA THR A 104 -12.90 0.64 1.86
C THR A 104 -12.87 -0.83 2.23
N ILE A 105 -13.58 -1.20 3.31
CA ILE A 105 -13.71 -2.59 3.73
C ILE A 105 -14.37 -3.42 2.62
N SER A 106 -15.43 -2.88 2.01
CA SER A 106 -16.18 -3.56 0.94
C SER A 106 -15.35 -3.79 -0.32
N LEU A 107 -14.44 -2.87 -0.67
CA LEU A 107 -13.50 -3.05 -1.78
C LEU A 107 -12.46 -4.16 -1.55
N LEU A 108 -12.23 -4.56 -0.31
CA LEU A 108 -11.20 -5.51 0.08
C LEU A 108 -11.75 -6.93 0.38
N LEU A 109 -13.06 -7.15 0.22
CA LEU A 109 -13.74 -8.44 0.36
C LEU A 109 -13.73 -9.21 -0.97
#